data_AF-A0A5C5Y4F3-F1
#
_entry.id   AF-A0A5C5Y4F3-F1
#
_cell.length_a   1.000
_cell.length_b   1.000
_cell.length_c   1.000
_cell.angle_alpha   90.00
_cell.angle_beta   90.00
_cell.angle_gamma   90.00
#
_symmetry.space_group_name_H-M   'P 1'
#
loop_
_entity.id
_entity.type
_entity.pdbx_description
1 polymer ?
#
loop_
_entity_poly.entity_id
_entity_poly.type
_entity_poly.pdbx_seq_one_letter_code
_entity_poly.pdbx_strand_id
1 'polypeptide(L)'
;MLRSGATKIRRRRVAASCTGILIGAWLVVSTVPMVFALPTASAQEATADRSDGPSSPAKDIRDGSPRIDISDYPEPPESLRSWIRSGNVSFYRGGTSFDGETIFKTDLNFRSQCRWRKQREQNRQVIRIDYRLTRLHVSLAHHIHLNRIPPKDRFWDSALVQHEFDHVRISTLVAKSKHLADDLKAASPILRELPSGQRVTQAWVDQVVREHVQHRFHQMNELIQIRYDDLDQQTAHGRRPIPADSQVRQWLGEPAKASTEH
;
A
#
# COMPACT_ATOMS: atom_id res chain seq x y z
N MET A 1 -7.45 9.94 -37.39
CA MET A 1 -6.08 10.45 -37.23
C MET A 1 -5.86 10.79 -35.76
N LEU A 2 -5.30 9.88 -34.96
CA LEU A 2 -5.08 10.06 -33.53
C LEU A 2 -3.58 10.17 -33.26
N ARG A 3 -3.15 11.31 -32.69
CA ARG A 3 -1.76 11.59 -32.30
C ARG A 3 -1.48 10.98 -30.92
N SER A 4 -0.54 10.03 -30.88
CA SER A 4 0.05 9.46 -29.67
C SER A 4 1.18 10.38 -29.18
N GLY A 5 1.12 10.80 -27.92
CA GLY A 5 2.16 11.58 -27.24
C GLY A 5 2.84 10.74 -26.17
N ALA A 6 3.95 10.10 -26.51
CA ALA A 6 4.80 9.37 -25.57
C ALA A 6 5.93 10.27 -25.05
N THR A 7 5.96 10.52 -23.75
CA THR A 7 7.02 11.31 -23.10
C THR A 7 8.11 10.37 -22.58
N LYS A 8 9.30 10.48 -23.17
CA LYS A 8 10.50 9.67 -22.87
C LYS A 8 11.38 10.38 -21.84
N ILE A 9 11.55 9.82 -20.65
CA ILE A 9 12.46 10.38 -19.61
C ILE A 9 13.87 9.80 -19.79
N ARG A 10 14.84 10.67 -20.11
CA ARG A 10 16.27 10.35 -20.22
C ARG A 10 16.93 10.32 -18.83
N ARG A 11 17.53 9.19 -18.44
CA ARG A 11 18.48 9.12 -17.32
C ARG A 11 19.86 9.62 -17.76
N ARG A 12 20.38 10.68 -17.13
CA ARG A 12 21.79 11.07 -17.24
C ARG A 12 22.62 10.29 -16.22
N ARG A 13 23.64 9.58 -16.69
CA ARG A 13 24.75 9.09 -15.86
C ARG A 13 25.75 10.24 -15.72
N VAL A 14 26.16 10.55 -14.49
CA VAL A 14 27.32 11.40 -14.22
C VAL A 14 28.43 10.48 -13.72
N ALA A 15 29.51 10.40 -14.49
CA ALA A 15 30.77 9.80 -14.09
C ALA A 15 31.55 10.84 -13.27
N ALA A 16 32.09 10.43 -12.12
CA ALA A 16 33.02 11.25 -11.35
C ALA A 16 34.39 10.58 -11.40
N SER A 17 35.34 11.28 -12.00
CA SER A 17 36.75 10.93 -12.14
C SER A 17 37.46 11.21 -10.81
N CYS A 18 38.17 10.22 -10.27
CA CYS A 18 39.09 10.41 -9.15
C CYS A 18 40.48 10.77 -9.68
N THR A 19 40.92 12.01 -9.44
CA THR A 19 42.31 12.41 -9.60
C THR A 19 42.91 12.62 -8.21
N GLY A 20 43.97 11.88 -7.92
CA GLY A 20 44.67 11.93 -6.63
C GLY A 20 45.50 13.20 -6.45
N ILE A 21 45.67 13.59 -5.19
CA ILE A 21 46.76 14.47 -4.75
C ILE A 21 47.31 13.88 -3.45
N LEU A 22 48.58 13.49 -3.49
CA LEU A 22 49.46 13.18 -2.37
C LEU A 22 49.99 14.49 -1.80
N ILE A 23 49.73 14.77 -0.52
CA ILE A 23 50.59 15.66 0.29
C ILE A 23 50.68 15.05 1.69
N GLY A 24 51.89 14.66 2.06
CA GLY A 24 52.24 14.35 3.44
C GLY A 24 52.57 15.62 4.20
N ALA A 25 52.18 15.67 5.48
CA ALA A 25 52.80 16.51 6.48
C ALA A 25 52.59 15.88 7.85
N TRP A 26 53.71 15.58 8.52
CA TRP A 26 53.77 15.18 9.91
C TRP A 26 53.45 16.38 10.80
N LEU A 27 52.58 16.20 11.79
CA LEU A 27 52.52 17.07 12.95
C LEU A 27 52.05 16.28 14.18
N VAL A 28 52.96 16.25 15.15
CA VAL A 28 52.79 15.74 16.51
C VAL A 28 51.69 16.54 17.19
N VAL A 29 50.66 15.86 17.72
CA VAL A 29 49.69 16.49 18.64
C VAL A 29 49.57 15.64 19.89
N SER A 30 49.91 16.33 20.99
CA SER A 30 49.83 15.94 22.38
C SER A 30 48.45 15.36 22.76
N THR A 31 48.49 14.26 23.51
CA THR A 31 47.34 13.65 24.17
C THR A 31 46.89 14.53 25.34
N VAL A 32 45.80 15.26 25.15
CA VAL A 32 44.98 15.82 26.24
C VAL A 32 43.66 15.04 26.26
N PRO A 33 43.24 14.44 27.38
CA PRO A 33 41.90 13.88 27.50
C PRO A 33 40.90 15.03 27.58
N MET A 34 40.43 15.48 26.41
CA MET A 34 39.34 16.44 26.32
C MET A 34 38.04 15.66 26.57
N VAL A 35 37.57 15.70 27.82
CA VAL A 35 36.22 15.26 28.19
C VAL A 35 35.24 16.21 27.50
N PHE A 36 34.85 15.89 26.27
CA PHE A 36 33.72 16.53 25.63
C PHE A 36 32.46 16.05 26.34
N ALA A 37 31.93 16.90 27.22
CA ALA A 37 30.54 16.81 27.63
C ALA A 37 29.70 16.85 26.35
N LEU A 38 29.12 15.69 26.00
CA LEU A 38 28.10 15.60 24.96
C LEU A 38 27.00 16.62 25.28
N PRO A 39 26.59 17.49 24.34
CA PRO A 39 25.48 18.38 24.58
C PRO A 39 24.24 17.52 24.84
N THR A 40 23.65 17.70 26.02
CA THR A 40 22.39 17.10 26.42
C THR A 40 21.33 17.54 25.42
N ALA A 41 21.02 16.68 24.45
CA ALA A 41 20.00 16.94 23.46
C ALA A 41 18.67 17.08 24.20
N SER A 42 18.15 18.30 24.28
CA SER A 42 16.82 18.58 24.82
C SER A 42 15.79 17.92 23.91
N ALA A 43 15.27 16.77 24.34
CA ALA A 43 14.15 16.11 23.70
C ALA A 43 12.89 16.89 24.05
N GLN A 44 12.31 17.58 23.06
CA GLN A 44 10.96 18.11 23.22
C GLN A 44 9.98 16.95 23.11
N GLU A 45 9.46 16.49 24.25
CA GLU A 45 8.31 15.59 24.32
C GLU A 45 7.03 16.42 24.15
N ALA A 46 6.43 16.35 22.97
CA ALA A 46 5.08 16.84 22.74
C ALA A 46 4.21 15.65 22.36
N THR A 47 3.31 15.24 23.26
CA THR A 47 2.33 14.18 23.01
C THR A 47 0.99 14.83 22.64
N ALA A 48 0.64 14.81 21.36
CA ALA A 48 -0.69 15.19 20.90
C ALA A 48 -1.45 13.94 20.45
N ASP A 49 -2.68 13.75 20.94
CA ASP A 49 -3.62 12.71 20.51
C ASP A 49 -4.52 13.30 19.42
N ARG A 50 -4.20 13.05 18.14
CA ARG A 50 -5.01 13.49 17.00
C ARG A 50 -5.41 12.31 16.12
N SER A 51 -6.66 12.38 15.65
CA SER A 51 -7.24 11.48 14.64
C SER A 51 -6.91 12.05 13.27
N ASP A 52 -6.03 11.38 12.52
CA ASP A 52 -5.43 11.93 11.30
C ASP A 52 -5.96 11.30 10.00
N GLY A 53 -7.02 10.49 10.09
CA GLY A 53 -7.70 9.95 8.91
C GLY A 53 -8.46 11.04 8.14
N PRO A 54 -8.38 11.08 6.79
CA PRO A 54 -9.29 11.91 6.01
C PRO A 54 -10.76 11.53 6.31
N SER A 55 -11.63 12.53 6.37
CA SER A 55 -13.08 12.31 6.46
C SER A 55 -13.58 11.64 5.19
N SER A 56 -14.26 10.51 5.39
CA SER A 56 -14.79 9.58 4.39
C SER A 56 -15.45 10.25 3.17
N PRO A 57 -14.99 9.96 1.93
CA PRO A 57 -15.79 10.17 0.74
C PRO A 57 -16.54 8.87 0.43
N ALA A 58 -17.43 8.39 1.31
CA ALA A 58 -18.36 7.28 0.97
C ALA A 58 -19.36 7.63 -0.16
N LYS A 59 -19.25 8.83 -0.72
CA LYS A 59 -19.96 9.29 -1.92
C LYS A 59 -18.94 9.47 -3.06
N ASP A 60 -18.75 8.44 -3.89
CA ASP A 60 -18.56 8.57 -5.35
C ASP A 60 -18.10 7.24 -6.00
N ILE A 61 -18.86 6.18 -5.76
CA ILE A 61 -18.98 5.13 -6.78
C ILE A 61 -20.48 4.99 -7.04
N ARG A 62 -21.08 6.04 -7.57
CA ARG A 62 -22.42 5.98 -8.17
C ARG A 62 -22.23 5.99 -9.68
N ASP A 63 -21.82 4.85 -10.21
CA ASP A 63 -21.81 4.57 -11.65
C ASP A 63 -23.24 4.61 -12.27
N GLY A 64 -24.29 4.77 -11.46
CA GLY A 64 -25.68 4.72 -11.95
C GLY A 64 -26.11 3.29 -12.37
N SER A 65 -25.17 2.36 -12.45
CA SER A 65 -25.40 0.93 -12.63
C SER A 65 -26.39 0.39 -11.58
N PRO A 66 -27.45 -0.31 -12.01
CA PRO A 66 -28.42 -0.90 -11.10
C PRO A 66 -27.76 -1.92 -10.16
N ARG A 67 -27.97 -1.75 -8.85
CA ARG A 67 -27.53 -2.73 -7.86
C ARG A 67 -28.32 -4.03 -8.01
N ILE A 68 -27.62 -5.16 -7.93
CA ILE A 68 -28.21 -6.49 -7.88
C ILE A 68 -28.44 -6.83 -6.42
N ASP A 69 -29.69 -7.16 -6.05
CA ASP A 69 -29.97 -7.66 -4.71
C ASP A 69 -29.57 -9.14 -4.63
N ILE A 70 -28.61 -9.45 -3.76
CA ILE A 70 -28.06 -10.78 -3.63
C ILE A 70 -28.99 -11.72 -2.84
N SER A 71 -29.95 -11.18 -2.09
CA SER A 71 -30.94 -12.01 -1.38
C SER A 71 -31.88 -12.76 -2.34
N ASP A 72 -31.94 -12.34 -3.60
CA ASP A 72 -32.75 -12.98 -4.64
C ASP A 72 -32.07 -14.21 -5.28
N TYR A 73 -30.85 -14.54 -4.85
CA TYR A 73 -30.02 -15.64 -5.33
C TYR A 73 -29.91 -16.73 -4.26
N PRO A 74 -29.51 -17.96 -4.63
CA PRO A 74 -29.22 -19.02 -3.64
C PRO A 74 -28.21 -18.54 -2.60
N GLU A 75 -28.22 -19.15 -1.41
CA GLU A 75 -27.22 -18.81 -0.41
C GLU A 75 -25.80 -19.07 -0.95
N PRO A 76 -24.85 -18.12 -0.77
CA PRO A 76 -23.47 -18.36 -1.16
C PRO A 76 -22.86 -19.52 -0.36
N PRO A 77 -21.96 -20.29 -0.98
CA PRO A 77 -21.10 -21.24 -0.27
C PRO A 77 -20.40 -20.58 0.93
N GLU A 78 -20.12 -21.36 1.97
CA GLU A 78 -19.50 -20.85 3.21
C GLU A 78 -18.17 -20.13 2.95
N SER A 79 -17.36 -20.64 2.02
CA SER A 79 -16.11 -20.03 1.59
C SER A 79 -16.33 -18.59 1.10
N LEU A 80 -17.32 -18.36 0.23
CA LEU A 80 -17.65 -17.04 -0.32
C LEU A 80 -18.31 -16.12 0.72
N ARG A 81 -19.14 -16.66 1.64
CA ARG A 81 -19.75 -15.86 2.72
C ARG A 81 -18.73 -15.11 3.56
N SER A 82 -17.58 -15.73 3.82
CA SER A 82 -16.49 -15.11 4.57
C SER A 82 -15.88 -13.91 3.82
N TRP A 83 -15.73 -14.03 2.50
CA TRP A 83 -15.19 -13.00 1.62
C TRP A 83 -16.18 -11.87 1.37
N ILE A 84 -17.47 -12.19 1.17
CA ILE A 84 -18.54 -11.18 1.03
C ILE A 84 -18.55 -10.23 2.24
N ARG A 85 -18.50 -10.79 3.45
CA ARG A 85 -18.44 -9.98 4.68
C ARG A 85 -17.12 -9.23 4.83
N SER A 86 -16.00 -9.92 4.63
CA SER A 86 -14.67 -9.34 4.86
C SER A 86 -14.33 -8.23 3.87
N GLY A 87 -14.75 -8.39 2.62
CA GLY A 87 -14.52 -7.46 1.53
C GLY A 87 -15.67 -6.47 1.33
N ASN A 88 -16.74 -6.51 2.13
CA ASN A 88 -17.94 -5.68 1.99
C ASN A 88 -18.40 -5.60 0.51
N VAL A 89 -18.73 -6.78 -0.05
CA VAL A 89 -19.01 -6.97 -1.47
C VAL A 89 -20.44 -6.55 -1.82
N SER A 90 -20.58 -5.78 -2.89
CA SER A 90 -21.85 -5.44 -3.53
C SER A 90 -21.82 -5.76 -5.02
N PHE A 91 -22.96 -6.14 -5.59
CA PHE A 91 -23.09 -6.52 -7.00
C PHE A 91 -23.86 -5.47 -7.79
N TYR A 92 -23.44 -5.23 -9.02
CA TYR A 92 -24.03 -4.26 -9.93
C TYR A 92 -24.18 -4.87 -11.33
N ARG A 93 -25.24 -4.48 -12.03
CA ARG A 93 -25.48 -4.83 -13.43
C ARG A 93 -24.88 -3.76 -14.33
N GLY A 94 -24.15 -4.19 -15.36
CA GLY A 94 -23.43 -3.29 -16.26
C GLY A 94 -22.02 -2.99 -15.77
N GLY A 95 -21.24 -2.27 -16.56
CA GLY A 95 -19.85 -1.97 -16.28
C GLY A 95 -19.07 -1.66 -17.56
N THR A 96 -17.75 -1.87 -17.50
CA THR A 96 -16.81 -1.61 -18.61
C THR A 96 -16.92 -2.66 -19.74
N SER A 97 -15.92 -2.70 -20.63
CA SER A 97 -15.87 -3.54 -21.84
C SER A 97 -15.74 -5.05 -21.60
N PHE A 98 -15.61 -5.51 -20.36
CA PHE A 98 -15.40 -6.92 -19.99
C PHE A 98 -16.68 -7.58 -19.47
N ASP A 99 -16.74 -8.91 -19.46
CA ASP A 99 -17.94 -9.63 -19.01
C ASP A 99 -18.22 -9.43 -17.50
N GLY A 100 -17.17 -9.18 -16.72
CA GLY A 100 -17.20 -8.78 -15.32
C GLY A 100 -16.02 -7.88 -14.97
N GLU A 101 -16.16 -7.14 -13.87
CA GLU A 101 -15.12 -6.26 -13.32
C GLU A 101 -15.29 -6.12 -11.81
N THR A 102 -14.20 -6.21 -11.06
CA THR A 102 -14.17 -5.97 -9.62
C THR A 102 -13.43 -4.68 -9.31
N ILE A 103 -14.17 -3.70 -8.80
CA ILE A 103 -13.61 -2.45 -8.32
C ILE A 103 -13.50 -2.52 -6.80
N PHE A 104 -12.34 -2.18 -6.25
CA PHE A 104 -12.15 -2.10 -4.81
C PHE A 104 -11.92 -0.66 -4.35
N LYS A 105 -12.29 -0.39 -3.10
CA LYS A 105 -12.01 0.86 -2.42
C LYS A 105 -11.40 0.59 -1.07
N THR A 106 -10.31 1.27 -0.77
CA THR A 106 -9.68 1.24 0.55
C THR A 106 -9.70 2.62 1.20
N ASP A 107 -9.92 2.65 2.51
CA ASP A 107 -9.69 3.84 3.32
C ASP A 107 -8.80 3.48 4.51
N LEU A 108 -7.98 4.43 4.94
CA LEU A 108 -7.04 4.27 6.04
C LEU A 108 -7.40 5.21 7.20
N ASN A 109 -7.56 4.64 8.39
CA ASN A 109 -7.68 5.38 9.64
C ASN A 109 -6.50 5.05 10.56
N PHE A 110 -5.93 6.06 11.19
CA PHE A 110 -4.92 5.89 12.23
C PHE A 110 -4.85 7.11 13.14
N ARG A 111 -4.21 6.92 14.30
CA ARG A 111 -3.71 7.97 15.18
C ARG A 111 -2.21 7.82 15.32
N SER A 112 -1.49 8.94 15.28
CA SER A 112 -0.04 8.96 15.46
C SER A 112 0.34 9.59 16.81
N GLN A 113 1.35 9.02 17.45
CA GLN A 113 2.05 9.62 18.58
C GLN A 113 3.50 9.76 18.20
N CYS A 114 4.03 10.98 18.24
CA CYS A 114 5.33 11.31 17.68
C CYS A 114 6.26 11.85 18.77
N ARG A 115 7.54 11.52 18.66
CA ARG A 115 8.65 12.16 19.39
C ARG A 115 9.73 12.49 18.39
N TRP A 116 10.37 13.65 18.53
CA TRP A 116 11.42 14.03 17.60
C TRP A 116 12.60 14.71 18.28
N ARG A 117 13.76 14.60 17.64
CA ARG A 117 14.99 15.27 18.06
C ARG A 117 15.80 15.74 16.87
N LYS A 118 16.41 16.91 17.01
CA LYS A 118 17.38 17.42 16.03
C LYS A 118 18.71 16.72 16.25
N GLN A 119 19.33 16.28 15.17
CA GLN A 119 20.64 15.66 15.14
C GLN A 119 21.48 16.33 14.05
N ARG A 120 22.81 16.22 14.15
CA ARG A 120 23.72 16.70 13.12
C ARG A 120 24.40 15.49 12.51
N GLU A 121 24.22 15.28 11.21
CA GLU A 121 24.85 14.20 10.45
C GLU A 121 25.62 14.79 9.28
N GLN A 122 26.92 14.50 9.16
CA GLN A 122 27.76 14.94 8.03
C GLN A 122 27.60 16.44 7.69
N ASN A 123 27.62 17.28 8.72
CA ASN A 123 27.44 18.74 8.64
C ASN A 123 26.03 19.24 8.23
N ARG A 124 25.04 18.35 8.14
CA ARG A 124 23.62 18.69 7.89
C ARG A 124 22.80 18.55 9.16
N GLN A 125 21.77 19.37 9.30
CA GLN A 125 20.77 19.19 10.36
C GLN A 125 19.74 18.15 9.88
N VAL A 126 19.54 17.12 10.68
CA VAL A 126 18.55 16.07 10.43
C VAL A 126 17.58 16.05 11.60
N ILE A 127 16.29 15.87 11.31
CA ILE A 127 15.31 15.55 12.33
C ILE A 127 15.01 14.05 12.28
N ARG A 128 15.16 13.41 13.44
CA ARG A 128 14.73 12.04 13.66
C ARG A 128 13.36 12.07 14.31
N ILE A 129 12.39 11.41 13.68
CA ILE A 129 11.01 11.32 14.14
C ILE A 129 10.72 9.86 14.45
N ASP A 130 10.60 9.54 15.73
CA ASP A 130 10.11 8.27 16.23
C ASP A 130 8.58 8.37 16.37
N TYR A 131 7.83 7.42 15.79
CA TYR A 131 6.37 7.44 15.83
C TYR A 131 5.79 6.08 16.23
N ARG A 132 4.63 6.13 16.89
CA ARG A 132 3.80 4.97 17.20
C ARG A 132 2.41 5.19 16.62
N LEU A 133 1.91 4.21 15.88
CA LEU A 133 0.55 4.23 15.37
C LEU A 133 -0.38 3.49 16.33
N THR A 134 -1.54 4.06 16.59
CA THR A 134 -2.64 3.42 17.28
C THR A 134 -3.90 3.51 16.42
N ARG A 135 -4.85 2.60 16.62
CA ARG A 135 -6.08 2.52 15.80
C ARG A 135 -5.80 2.47 14.29
N LEU A 136 -4.67 1.87 13.89
CA LEU A 136 -4.36 1.64 12.49
C LEU A 136 -5.36 0.62 11.93
N HIS A 137 -6.21 1.08 11.02
CA HIS A 137 -7.26 0.27 10.41
C HIS A 137 -7.41 0.62 8.94
N VAL A 138 -7.42 -0.41 8.09
CA VAL A 138 -7.78 -0.31 6.67
C VAL A 138 -9.19 -0.85 6.51
N SER A 139 -10.11 -0.03 6.02
CA SER A 139 -11.42 -0.50 5.56
C SER A 139 -11.35 -0.80 4.06
N LEU A 140 -12.05 -1.86 3.65
CA LEU A 140 -12.07 -2.36 2.27
C LEU A 140 -13.53 -2.59 1.85
N ALA A 141 -13.87 -2.19 0.63
CA ALA A 141 -15.18 -2.44 0.01
C ALA A 141 -15.00 -2.85 -1.46
N HIS A 142 -15.90 -3.68 -1.96
CA HIS A 142 -15.86 -4.16 -3.35
C HIS A 142 -17.18 -3.99 -4.07
N HIS A 143 -17.10 -3.56 -5.31
CA HIS A 143 -18.19 -3.52 -6.25
C HIS A 143 -17.87 -4.48 -7.39
N ILE A 144 -18.65 -5.55 -7.52
CA ILE A 144 -18.57 -6.50 -8.63
C ILE A 144 -19.61 -6.10 -9.67
N HIS A 145 -19.13 -5.72 -10.84
CA HIS A 145 -19.91 -5.33 -12.00
C HIS A 145 -20.01 -6.54 -12.94
N LEU A 146 -21.23 -6.91 -13.33
CA LEU A 146 -21.48 -8.01 -14.25
C LEU A 146 -22.32 -7.52 -15.43
N ASN A 147 -21.77 -7.61 -16.64
CA ASN A 147 -22.50 -7.27 -17.86
C ASN A 147 -23.54 -8.34 -18.19
N ARG A 148 -23.16 -9.61 -18.05
CA ARG A 148 -24.08 -10.75 -18.19
C ARG A 148 -24.18 -11.51 -16.86
N ILE A 149 -25.33 -11.38 -16.23
CA ILE A 149 -25.62 -12.09 -14.98
C ILE A 149 -25.83 -13.58 -15.29
N PRO A 150 -25.09 -14.49 -14.63
CA PRO A 150 -25.35 -15.92 -14.74
C PRO A 150 -26.75 -16.31 -14.24
N PRO A 151 -27.31 -17.45 -14.69
CA PRO A 151 -28.54 -17.99 -14.12
C PRO A 151 -28.47 -18.12 -12.60
N LYS A 152 -29.58 -17.83 -11.90
CA LYS A 152 -29.63 -17.78 -10.44
C LYS A 152 -29.12 -19.07 -9.77
N ASP A 153 -29.54 -20.22 -10.30
CA ASP A 153 -29.19 -21.56 -9.81
C ASP A 153 -27.70 -21.91 -9.97
N ARG A 154 -26.98 -21.21 -10.84
CA ARG A 154 -25.54 -21.42 -11.10
C ARG A 154 -24.70 -20.18 -10.84
N PHE A 155 -25.27 -19.19 -10.14
CA PHE A 155 -24.61 -17.90 -9.98
C PHE A 155 -23.26 -18.04 -9.30
N TRP A 156 -23.21 -18.74 -8.18
CA TRP A 156 -21.98 -18.95 -7.42
C TRP A 156 -20.99 -19.90 -8.10
N ASP A 157 -21.46 -20.84 -8.93
CA ASP A 157 -20.60 -21.79 -9.64
C ASP A 157 -20.08 -21.24 -10.98
N SER A 158 -20.49 -20.04 -11.36
CA SER A 158 -20.03 -19.40 -12.58
C SER A 158 -18.54 -19.10 -12.50
N ALA A 159 -17.78 -19.54 -13.51
CA ALA A 159 -16.35 -19.24 -13.63
C ALA A 159 -16.07 -17.72 -13.58
N LEU A 160 -16.96 -16.91 -14.16
CA LEU A 160 -16.86 -15.45 -14.10
C LEU A 160 -17.01 -14.95 -12.66
N VAL A 161 -18.05 -15.39 -11.93
CA VAL A 161 -18.26 -14.95 -10.55
C VAL A 161 -17.10 -15.40 -9.65
N GLN A 162 -16.61 -16.63 -9.83
CA GLN A 162 -15.43 -17.12 -9.11
C GLN A 162 -14.19 -16.27 -9.39
N HIS A 163 -13.96 -15.90 -10.65
CA HIS A 163 -12.87 -14.99 -11.05
C HIS A 163 -12.98 -13.62 -10.35
N GLU A 164 -14.17 -13.01 -10.34
CA GLU A 164 -14.38 -11.75 -9.61
C GLU A 164 -14.16 -11.90 -8.09
N PHE A 165 -14.45 -13.07 -7.53
CA PHE A 165 -14.12 -13.34 -6.13
C PHE A 165 -12.64 -13.57 -5.87
N ASP A 166 -11.87 -14.03 -6.85
CA ASP A 166 -10.41 -14.12 -6.71
C ASP A 166 -9.77 -12.73 -6.58
N HIS A 167 -10.30 -11.71 -7.28
CA HIS A 167 -9.97 -10.31 -7.03
C HIS A 167 -10.27 -9.91 -5.57
N VAL A 168 -11.49 -10.17 -5.08
CA VAL A 168 -11.88 -9.90 -3.69
C VAL A 168 -10.95 -10.61 -2.69
N ARG A 169 -10.52 -11.84 -2.98
CA ARG A 169 -9.58 -12.60 -2.13
C ARG A 169 -8.22 -11.90 -2.08
N ILE A 170 -7.66 -11.53 -3.24
CA ILE A 170 -6.36 -10.86 -3.34
C ILE A 170 -6.32 -9.60 -2.47
N SER A 171 -7.27 -8.69 -2.68
CA SER A 171 -7.31 -7.41 -1.96
C SER A 171 -7.56 -7.60 -0.46
N THR A 172 -8.43 -8.53 -0.07
CA THR A 172 -8.73 -8.83 1.33
C THR A 172 -7.52 -9.41 2.04
N LEU A 173 -6.78 -10.32 1.39
CA LEU A 173 -5.57 -10.91 1.95
C LEU A 173 -4.45 -9.88 2.09
N VAL A 174 -4.27 -9.01 1.10
CA VAL A 174 -3.29 -7.91 1.19
C VAL A 174 -3.67 -6.92 2.29
N ALA A 175 -4.92 -6.48 2.36
CA ALA A 175 -5.36 -5.49 3.36
C ALA A 175 -5.34 -6.04 4.79
N LYS A 176 -5.61 -7.34 4.99
CA LYS A 176 -5.52 -8.00 6.30
C LYS A 176 -4.10 -8.41 6.68
N SER A 177 -3.17 -8.39 5.72
CA SER A 177 -1.81 -8.77 6.02
C SER A 177 -1.22 -7.82 7.05
N LYS A 178 -0.43 -8.37 7.99
CA LYS A 178 0.31 -7.55 8.96
C LYS A 178 1.38 -6.67 8.28
N HIS A 179 1.60 -6.84 6.98
CA HIS A 179 2.62 -6.14 6.21
C HIS A 179 2.55 -4.64 6.36
N LEU A 180 1.38 -3.98 6.23
CA LEU A 180 1.36 -2.51 6.38
C LEU A 180 1.85 -2.06 7.77
N ALA A 181 1.39 -2.72 8.84
CA ALA A 181 1.80 -2.37 10.20
C ALA A 181 3.28 -2.69 10.46
N ASP A 182 3.75 -3.85 10.00
CA ASP A 182 5.13 -4.29 10.16
C ASP A 182 6.09 -3.44 9.31
N ASP A 183 5.71 -3.09 8.09
CA ASP A 183 6.45 -2.21 7.18
C ASP A 183 6.57 -0.80 7.76
N LEU A 184 5.48 -0.25 8.32
CA LEU A 184 5.51 1.04 9.00
C LEU A 184 6.39 0.99 10.24
N LYS A 185 6.32 -0.09 11.03
CA LYS A 185 7.19 -0.28 12.19
C LYS A 185 8.67 -0.38 11.78
N ALA A 186 8.99 -1.11 10.73
CA ALA A 186 10.34 -1.24 10.19
C ALA A 186 10.87 0.07 9.58
N ALA A 187 9.97 0.93 9.09
CA ALA A 187 10.30 2.24 8.55
C ALA A 187 10.41 3.35 9.62
N SER A 188 10.32 3.00 10.91
CA SER A 188 10.54 3.90 12.04
C SER A 188 11.99 3.78 12.56
N PRO A 189 12.71 4.89 12.84
CA PRO A 189 12.25 6.28 12.73
C PRO A 189 12.24 6.80 11.29
N ILE A 190 11.55 7.93 11.09
CA ILE A 190 11.69 8.73 9.87
C ILE A 190 12.87 9.70 10.06
N LEU A 191 13.79 9.72 9.10
CA LEU A 191 14.86 10.71 9.01
C LEU A 191 14.51 11.73 7.91
N ARG A 192 14.62 13.02 8.24
CA ARG A 192 14.44 14.13 7.29
C ARG A 192 15.54 15.15 7.46
N GLU A 193 16.13 15.56 6.34
CA GLU A 193 17.00 16.73 6.32
C GLU A 193 16.18 17.97 6.66
N LEU A 194 16.70 18.82 7.55
CA LEU A 194 16.06 20.06 7.96
C LEU A 194 16.77 21.23 7.26
N PRO A 195 16.11 21.92 6.32
CA PRO A 195 16.61 23.16 5.73
C PRO A 195 17.01 24.18 6.80
N SER A 196 18.10 24.90 6.55
CA SER A 196 18.58 25.96 7.44
C SER A 196 17.46 26.97 7.74
N GLY A 197 17.22 27.22 9.02
CA GLY A 197 16.20 28.17 9.48
C GLY A 197 14.78 27.61 9.61
N GLN A 198 14.51 26.37 9.19
CA GLN A 198 13.19 25.76 9.35
C GLN A 198 12.91 25.45 10.83
N ARG A 199 11.77 25.95 11.33
CA ARG A 199 11.25 25.60 12.66
C ARG A 199 10.50 24.27 12.59
N VAL A 200 10.92 23.32 13.41
CA VAL A 200 10.20 22.04 13.59
C VAL A 200 9.08 22.29 14.58
N THR A 201 7.83 22.11 14.15
CA THR A 201 6.62 22.21 14.97
C THR A 201 5.92 20.86 15.01
N GLN A 202 5.03 20.65 15.97
CA GLN A 202 4.19 19.44 16.02
C GLN A 202 3.43 19.24 14.70
N ALA A 203 2.77 20.29 14.18
CA ALA A 203 2.01 20.20 12.95
C ALA A 203 2.85 19.77 11.74
N TRP A 204 4.12 20.21 11.69
CA TRP A 204 5.04 19.77 10.65
C TRP A 204 5.41 18.29 10.81
N VAL A 205 5.67 17.82 12.03
CA VAL A 205 5.96 16.40 12.31
C VAL A 205 4.76 15.52 11.99
N ASP A 206 3.56 15.92 12.40
CA ASP A 206 2.31 15.21 12.11
C ASP A 206 2.11 15.07 10.60
N GLN A 207 2.38 16.13 9.83
CA GLN A 207 2.30 16.10 8.38
C GLN A 207 3.31 15.12 7.77
N VAL A 208 4.57 15.12 8.23
CA VAL A 208 5.60 14.18 7.75
C VAL A 208 5.21 12.73 8.03
N VAL A 209 4.69 12.43 9.22
CA VAL A 209 4.23 11.08 9.57
C VAL A 209 3.02 10.69 8.73
N ARG A 210 2.05 11.60 8.54
CA ARG A 210 0.87 11.36 7.70
C ARG A 210 1.25 11.03 6.27
N GLU A 211 2.11 11.84 5.64
CA GLU A 211 2.60 11.60 4.28
C GLU A 211 3.34 10.26 4.17
N HIS A 212 4.17 9.94 5.17
CA HIS A 212 4.87 8.66 5.20
C HIS A 212 3.91 7.47 5.25
N VAL A 213 2.92 7.52 6.15
CA VAL A 213 1.90 6.48 6.29
C VAL A 213 1.05 6.35 5.03
N GLN A 214 0.61 7.47 4.46
CA GLN A 214 -0.16 7.51 3.21
C GLN A 214 0.63 6.95 2.03
N HIS A 215 1.93 7.25 1.94
CA HIS A 215 2.78 6.68 0.90
C HIS A 215 2.85 5.15 0.98
N ARG A 216 3.03 4.58 2.18
CA ARG A 216 3.03 3.12 2.37
C ARG A 216 1.68 2.49 2.05
N PHE A 217 0.60 3.14 2.46
CA PHE A 217 -0.75 2.70 2.13
C PHE A 217 -1.01 2.74 0.61
N HIS A 218 -0.50 3.74 -0.09
CA HIS A 218 -0.56 3.79 -1.56
C HIS A 218 0.19 2.63 -2.20
N GLN A 219 1.40 2.31 -1.74
CA GLN A 219 2.18 1.16 -2.21
C GLN A 219 1.44 -0.17 -2.02
N MET A 220 0.71 -0.32 -0.90
CA MET A 220 -0.15 -1.48 -0.69
C MET A 220 -1.27 -1.56 -1.73
N ASN A 221 -1.94 -0.44 -2.03
CA ASN A 221 -2.99 -0.40 -3.06
C ASN A 221 -2.43 -0.67 -4.46
N GLU A 222 -1.25 -0.15 -4.80
CA GLU A 222 -0.55 -0.47 -6.05
C GLU A 222 -0.27 -1.97 -6.17
N LEU A 223 0.15 -2.62 -5.08
CA LEU A 223 0.35 -4.07 -5.07
C LEU A 223 -0.94 -4.85 -5.32
N ILE A 224 -2.08 -4.40 -4.77
CA ILE A 224 -3.38 -5.01 -5.06
C ILE A 224 -3.68 -4.91 -6.56
N GLN A 225 -3.52 -3.71 -7.14
CA GLN A 225 -3.78 -3.49 -8.56
C GLN A 225 -2.88 -4.33 -9.46
N ILE A 226 -1.59 -4.41 -9.17
CA ILE A 226 -0.66 -5.27 -9.91
C ILE A 226 -1.13 -6.73 -9.90
N ARG A 227 -1.56 -7.23 -8.73
CA ARG A 227 -2.04 -8.61 -8.61
C ARG A 227 -3.38 -8.85 -9.31
N TYR A 228 -4.24 -7.83 -9.39
CA TYR A 228 -5.46 -7.87 -10.19
C TYR A 228 -5.12 -8.00 -11.67
N ASP A 229 -4.25 -7.12 -12.17
CA ASP A 229 -3.81 -7.13 -13.57
C ASP A 229 -3.15 -8.47 -13.94
N ASP A 230 -2.34 -9.04 -13.05
CA ASP A 230 -1.71 -10.35 -13.23
C ASP A 230 -2.75 -11.50 -13.26
N LEU A 231 -3.76 -11.47 -12.39
CA LEU A 231 -4.86 -12.45 -12.38
C LEU A 231 -5.65 -12.37 -13.69
N ASP A 232 -6.03 -11.16 -14.12
CA ASP A 232 -6.75 -10.93 -15.36
C ASP A 232 -5.95 -11.38 -16.59
N GLN A 233 -4.66 -11.06 -16.62
CA GLN A 233 -3.78 -11.47 -17.71
C GLN A 233 -3.67 -13.00 -17.82
N GLN A 234 -3.48 -13.71 -16.69
CA GLN A 234 -3.30 -15.16 -16.69
C GLN A 234 -4.58 -15.93 -17.03
N THR A 235 -5.72 -15.42 -16.57
CA THR A 235 -7.03 -16.05 -16.81
C THR A 235 -7.70 -15.55 -18.08
N ALA A 236 -7.10 -14.56 -18.77
CA ALA A 236 -7.74 -13.81 -19.85
C ALA A 236 -9.13 -13.27 -19.44
N HIS A 237 -9.16 -12.56 -18.30
CA HIS A 237 -10.35 -12.05 -17.62
C HIS A 237 -11.36 -13.17 -17.32
N GLY A 238 -10.93 -14.20 -16.60
CA GLY A 238 -11.80 -15.31 -16.14
C GLY A 238 -12.20 -16.33 -17.22
N ARG A 239 -11.68 -16.22 -18.44
CA ARG A 239 -11.98 -17.15 -19.56
C ARG A 239 -11.20 -18.47 -19.48
N ARG A 240 -10.12 -18.50 -18.72
CA ARG A 240 -9.23 -19.64 -18.53
C ARG A 240 -9.03 -19.88 -17.03
N PRO A 241 -8.84 -21.14 -16.61
CA PRO A 241 -8.50 -21.42 -15.23
C PRO A 241 -7.13 -20.84 -14.87
N ILE A 242 -6.94 -20.55 -13.58
CA ILE A 242 -5.64 -20.13 -13.05
C ILE A 242 -4.62 -21.27 -13.24
N PRO A 243 -3.44 -21.03 -13.84
CA PRO A 243 -2.42 -22.06 -14.02
C PRO A 243 -2.00 -22.71 -12.68
N ALA A 244 -1.66 -24.00 -12.70
CA ALA A 244 -1.42 -24.80 -11.50
C ALA A 244 -0.17 -24.35 -10.70
N ASP A 245 0.81 -23.82 -11.41
CA ASP A 245 2.13 -23.42 -10.95
C ASP A 245 2.28 -21.89 -10.81
N SER A 246 1.22 -21.12 -11.02
CA SER A 246 1.32 -19.67 -11.01
C SER A 246 1.42 -19.07 -9.62
N GLN A 247 2.08 -17.91 -9.57
CA GLN A 247 2.18 -17.11 -8.35
C GLN A 247 0.81 -16.65 -7.83
N VAL A 248 -0.18 -16.50 -8.72
CA VAL A 248 -1.55 -16.12 -8.36
C VAL A 248 -2.18 -17.13 -7.40
N ARG A 249 -2.00 -18.44 -7.61
CA ARG A 249 -2.49 -19.46 -6.66
C ARG A 249 -1.90 -19.31 -5.27
N GLN A 250 -0.61 -18.99 -5.19
CA GLN A 250 0.06 -18.77 -3.92
C GLN A 250 -0.53 -17.56 -3.19
N TRP A 251 -0.83 -16.46 -3.91
CA TRP A 251 -1.48 -15.30 -3.33
C TRP A 251 -2.89 -15.59 -2.83
N LEU A 252 -3.60 -16.51 -3.50
CA LEU A 252 -4.93 -16.97 -3.10
C LEU A 252 -4.91 -17.96 -1.93
N GLY A 253 -3.73 -18.31 -1.42
CA GLY A 253 -3.55 -19.25 -0.30
C GLY A 253 -3.75 -20.72 -0.70
N GLU A 254 -3.74 -21.02 -1.99
CA GLU A 254 -3.86 -22.38 -2.50
C GLU A 254 -2.47 -23.03 -2.59
N PRO A 255 -2.29 -24.25 -2.07
CA PRO A 255 -1.01 -24.95 -2.18
C PRO A 255 -0.72 -25.20 -3.66
N ALA A 256 0.53 -24.95 -4.08
CA ALA A 256 0.99 -25.37 -5.41
C ALA A 256 0.72 -26.88 -5.54
N LYS A 257 -0.02 -27.30 -6.57
CA LYS A 257 -0.16 -28.74 -6.85
C LYS A 257 1.23 -29.21 -7.25
N ALA A 258 1.80 -30.14 -6.48
CA ALA A 258 3.02 -30.83 -6.87
C ALA A 258 2.81 -31.38 -8.28
N SER A 259 3.73 -31.08 -9.18
CA SER A 259 3.74 -31.59 -10.55
C SER A 259 3.70 -33.11 -10.48
N THR A 260 2.54 -33.72 -10.72
CA THR A 260 2.47 -35.15 -11.04
C THR A 260 3.07 -35.28 -12.43
N GLU A 261 4.39 -35.51 -12.48
CA GLU A 261 5.07 -36.01 -13.67
C GLU A 261 4.44 -37.36 -14.05
N HIS A 262 3.92 -37.43 -15.27
CA HIS A 262 3.52 -38.67 -15.95
C HIS A 262 4.36 -38.82 -17.20
#